data_AF-A0A950JJM7-F1
#
_entry.id   AF-A0A950JJM7-F1
#
_cell.length_a   1.000
_cell.length_b   1.000
_cell.length_c   1.000
_cell.angle_alpha   90.00
_cell.angle_beta   90.00
_cell.angle_gamma   90.00
#
_symmetry.space_group_name_H-M   'P 1'
#
loop_
_entity.id
_entity.type
_entity.pdbx_description
1 polymer ?
#
loop_
_entity_poly.entity_id
_entity_poly.type
_entity_poly.pdbx_seq_one_letter_code
_entity_poly.pdbx_strand_id
1 'polypeptide(L)'
;MFVGETGVQRTIEATCAAMVKAGIKDPQEVEAVRKLGVVDLPLLQRKANFHASVTRDLFGSEISSNAAEAFGSGIKGRFNEANLKGDDHELKDATYPVTRVIDGKLVVEDAPALRALNSRLLDDFIVDCQGGIDRWNKSIEKAGVDFKFVQPHKGFNRRIGEFGGKRISPAGEVLTEDEWSTKSGDWLPNDADMQFISSLMKPCHEPGKYASWIAPPRVGVNNQAGDFEYVKIV
;
A
#
# COMPACT_ATOMS: atom_id res chain seq x y z
N MET A 1 12.67 -0.94 3.97
CA MET A 1 11.32 -0.44 4.31
C MET A 1 11.31 0.96 4.93
N PHE A 2 12.29 1.32 5.77
CA PHE A 2 12.34 2.61 6.48
C PHE A 2 12.06 3.88 5.65
N VAL A 3 12.78 4.09 4.53
CA VAL A 3 12.67 5.33 3.74
C VAL A 3 11.27 5.55 3.19
N GLY A 4 10.65 4.50 2.62
CA GLY A 4 9.30 4.59 2.05
C GLY A 4 8.25 4.84 3.14
N GLU A 5 8.30 4.06 4.22
CA GLU A 5 7.34 4.18 5.32
C GLU A 5 7.40 5.57 5.98
N THR A 6 8.60 6.03 6.34
CA THR A 6 8.77 7.31 7.03
C THR A 6 8.57 8.51 6.09
N GLY A 7 8.88 8.37 4.80
CA GLY A 7 8.60 9.40 3.80
C GLY A 7 7.10 9.67 3.65
N VAL A 8 6.29 8.61 3.52
CA VAL A 8 4.82 8.74 3.48
C VAL A 8 4.29 9.27 4.81
N GLN A 9 4.78 8.77 5.94
CA GLN A 9 4.39 9.26 7.25
C GLN A 9 4.63 10.77 7.40
N ARG A 10 5.77 11.29 6.96
CA ARG A 10 6.09 12.73 7.02
C ARG A 10 5.22 13.57 6.08
N THR A 11 4.75 13.00 4.98
CA THR A 11 3.78 13.65 4.08
C THR A 11 2.41 13.75 4.75
N ILE A 12 1.99 12.69 5.45
CA ILE A 12 0.77 12.68 6.28
C ILE A 12 0.89 13.69 7.43
N GLU A 13 2.01 13.70 8.15
CA GLU A 13 2.28 14.64 9.25
C GLU A 13 2.21 16.10 8.77
N ALA A 14 2.80 16.42 7.61
CA ALA A 14 2.68 17.76 7.01
C ALA A 14 1.24 18.15 6.70
N THR A 15 0.46 17.22 6.14
CA THR A 15 -0.94 17.44 5.77
C THR A 15 -1.80 17.68 7.01
N CYS A 16 -1.71 16.80 8.01
CA CYS A 16 -2.43 16.96 9.26
C CYS A 16 -2.06 18.26 9.98
N ALA A 17 -0.76 18.61 10.04
CA ALA A 17 -0.32 19.86 10.66
C ALA A 17 -0.86 21.10 9.94
N ALA A 18 -0.90 21.08 8.60
CA ALA A 18 -1.46 22.16 7.79
C ALA A 18 -2.97 22.30 8.03
N MET A 19 -3.72 21.18 8.04
CA MET A 19 -5.15 21.16 8.32
C MET A 19 -5.47 21.74 9.71
N VAL A 20 -4.78 21.25 10.75
CA VAL A 20 -4.95 21.73 12.14
C VAL A 20 -4.68 23.22 12.23
N LYS A 21 -3.59 23.71 11.61
CA LYS A 21 -3.24 25.14 11.60
C LYS A 21 -4.30 25.99 10.89
N ALA A 22 -4.90 25.47 9.82
CA ALA A 22 -5.93 26.16 9.04
C ALA A 22 -7.35 26.01 9.63
N GLY A 23 -7.54 25.16 10.66
CA GLY A 23 -8.84 24.87 11.23
C GLY A 23 -9.74 23.99 10.36
N ILE A 24 -9.18 23.29 9.36
CA ILE A 24 -9.91 22.35 8.50
C ILE A 24 -10.11 21.05 9.27
N LYS A 25 -11.37 20.67 9.50
CA LYS A 25 -11.71 19.46 10.26
C LYS A 25 -12.00 18.26 9.38
N ASP A 26 -12.63 18.49 8.22
CA ASP A 26 -13.01 17.42 7.30
C ASP A 26 -11.85 17.15 6.30
N PRO A 27 -11.22 15.97 6.32
CA PRO A 27 -10.19 15.59 5.36
C PRO A 27 -10.72 15.47 3.92
N GLN A 28 -12.04 15.44 3.72
CA GLN A 28 -12.68 15.43 2.40
C GLN A 28 -12.81 16.82 1.78
N GLU A 29 -12.47 17.90 2.49
CA GLU A 29 -12.34 19.25 1.91
C GLU A 29 -11.06 19.38 1.05
N VAL A 30 -10.93 18.52 0.05
CA VAL A 30 -9.72 18.32 -0.78
C VAL A 30 -9.20 19.65 -1.34
N GLU A 31 -10.06 20.49 -1.90
CA GLU A 31 -9.62 21.78 -2.47
C GLU A 31 -9.04 22.73 -1.41
N ALA A 32 -9.62 22.77 -0.20
CA ALA A 32 -9.13 23.61 0.89
C ALA A 32 -7.77 23.11 1.38
N VAL A 33 -7.60 21.80 1.53
CA VAL A 33 -6.33 21.17 1.91
C VAL A 33 -5.26 21.41 0.83
N ARG A 34 -5.58 21.23 -0.45
CA ARG A 34 -4.64 21.43 -1.57
C ARG A 34 -4.14 22.87 -1.67
N LYS A 35 -4.97 23.87 -1.35
CA LYS A 35 -4.57 25.29 -1.29
C LYS A 35 -3.48 25.57 -0.24
N LEU A 36 -3.31 24.70 0.75
CA LEU A 36 -2.23 24.79 1.74
C LEU A 36 -0.87 24.28 1.22
N GLY A 37 -0.81 23.75 0.00
CA GLY A 37 0.43 23.24 -0.60
C GLY A 37 0.90 21.90 -0.03
N VAL A 38 -0.04 21.07 0.42
CA VAL A 38 0.17 19.71 0.96
C VAL A 38 -0.67 18.67 0.18
N VAL A 39 -0.35 17.38 0.31
CA VAL A 39 -1.07 16.31 -0.39
C VAL A 39 -2.27 15.86 0.44
N ASP A 40 -3.49 15.99 -0.08
CA ASP A 40 -4.69 15.57 0.64
C ASP A 40 -4.70 14.07 1.00
N LEU A 41 -5.26 13.72 2.16
CA LEU A 41 -5.31 12.34 2.66
C LEU A 41 -6.06 11.38 1.72
N PRO A 42 -7.21 11.77 1.09
CA PRO A 42 -7.87 10.93 0.10
C PRO A 42 -6.99 10.57 -1.10
N LEU A 43 -6.21 11.52 -1.64
CA LEU A 43 -5.23 11.25 -2.70
C LEU A 43 -4.14 10.29 -2.23
N LEU A 44 -3.61 10.46 -1.02
CA LEU A 44 -2.65 9.51 -0.47
C LEU A 44 -3.25 8.09 -0.39
N GLN A 45 -4.55 7.95 -0.07
CA GLN A 45 -5.23 6.65 -0.05
C GLN A 45 -5.33 6.06 -1.46
N ARG A 46 -5.66 6.87 -2.48
CA ARG A 46 -5.66 6.42 -3.88
C ARG A 46 -4.26 5.97 -4.33
N LYS A 47 -3.22 6.71 -3.96
CA LYS A 47 -1.82 6.31 -4.22
C LYS A 47 -1.47 5.00 -3.51
N ALA A 48 -1.87 4.83 -2.26
CA ALA A 48 -1.68 3.59 -1.51
C ALA A 48 -2.40 2.40 -2.17
N ASN A 49 -3.65 2.59 -2.60
CA ASN A 49 -4.42 1.58 -3.34
C ASN A 49 -3.71 1.16 -4.64
N PHE A 50 -3.25 2.14 -5.43
CA PHE A 50 -2.53 1.87 -6.67
C PHE A 50 -1.24 1.09 -6.44
N HIS A 51 -0.37 1.56 -5.54
CA HIS A 51 0.91 0.89 -5.30
C HIS A 51 0.75 -0.48 -4.62
N ALA A 52 -0.23 -0.63 -3.72
CA ALA A 52 -0.55 -1.93 -3.14
C ALA A 52 -1.00 -2.91 -4.23
N SER A 53 -2.00 -2.55 -5.05
CA SER A 53 -2.53 -3.45 -6.08
C SER A 53 -1.49 -3.86 -7.13
N VAL A 54 -0.72 -2.91 -7.66
CA VAL A 54 0.34 -3.22 -8.65
C VAL A 54 1.45 -4.08 -8.04
N THR A 55 1.81 -3.87 -6.77
CA THR A 55 2.83 -4.69 -6.09
C THR A 55 2.34 -6.12 -5.87
N ARG A 56 1.04 -6.32 -5.58
CA ARG A 56 0.46 -7.65 -5.36
C ARG A 56 0.54 -8.54 -6.61
N ASP A 57 0.56 -7.97 -7.81
CA ASP A 57 0.77 -8.73 -9.05
C ASP A 57 2.17 -9.39 -9.12
N LEU A 58 3.17 -8.89 -8.38
CA LEU A 58 4.54 -9.45 -8.36
C LEU A 58 4.62 -10.84 -7.72
N PHE A 59 3.61 -11.24 -6.94
CA PHE A 59 3.58 -12.56 -6.30
C PHE A 59 3.12 -13.66 -7.28
N GLY A 60 2.66 -13.30 -8.48
CA GLY A 60 2.21 -14.25 -9.50
C GLY A 60 0.79 -14.76 -9.26
N SER A 61 0.40 -15.79 -10.01
CA SER A 61 -0.91 -16.43 -9.85
C SER A 61 -1.02 -17.15 -8.51
N GLU A 62 -2.20 -17.10 -7.90
CA GLU A 62 -2.49 -17.68 -6.59
C GLU A 62 -2.29 -19.20 -6.59
N ILE A 63 -2.57 -19.88 -7.72
CA ILE A 63 -2.30 -21.30 -7.95
C ILE A 63 -1.19 -21.47 -8.99
N SER A 64 -0.09 -22.13 -8.61
CA SER A 64 1.11 -22.23 -9.45
C SER A 64 1.84 -23.57 -9.29
N SER A 65 2.05 -24.29 -10.40
CA SER A 65 2.91 -25.49 -10.44
C SER A 65 4.38 -25.14 -10.27
N ASN A 66 4.83 -24.00 -10.81
CA ASN A 66 6.23 -23.58 -10.69
C ASN A 66 6.59 -23.24 -9.24
N ALA A 67 5.66 -22.68 -8.48
CA ALA A 67 5.87 -22.42 -7.05
C ALA A 67 5.98 -23.74 -6.26
N ALA A 68 5.13 -24.73 -6.59
CA ALA A 68 5.19 -26.07 -6.00
C ALA A 68 6.52 -26.77 -6.29
N GLU A 69 6.99 -26.73 -7.54
CA GLU A 69 8.26 -27.33 -7.95
C GLU A 69 9.45 -26.67 -7.24
N ALA A 70 9.52 -25.34 -7.22
CA ALA A 70 10.60 -24.61 -6.56
C ALA A 70 10.69 -24.90 -5.04
N PHE A 71 9.55 -25.13 -4.39
CA PHE A 71 9.54 -25.55 -2.98
C PHE A 71 9.96 -27.01 -2.83
N GLY A 72 9.35 -27.92 -3.61
CA GLY A 72 9.65 -29.35 -3.54
C GLY A 72 11.11 -29.70 -3.90
N SER A 73 11.77 -28.88 -4.72
CA SER A 73 13.19 -29.02 -5.04
C SER A 73 14.12 -28.29 -4.05
N GLY A 74 13.59 -27.65 -3.00
CA GLY A 74 14.34 -26.92 -1.99
C GLY A 74 14.93 -25.57 -2.44
N ILE A 75 14.47 -25.00 -3.57
CA ILE A 75 14.98 -23.73 -4.11
C ILE A 75 14.38 -22.52 -3.38
N LYS A 76 13.09 -22.57 -3.03
CA LYS A 76 12.36 -21.45 -2.41
C LYS A 76 11.41 -21.94 -1.32
N GLY A 77 11.75 -21.64 -0.05
CA GLY A 77 10.87 -21.88 1.11
C GLY A 77 9.78 -20.82 1.28
N ARG A 78 8.91 -21.01 2.29
CA ARG A 78 7.92 -20.00 2.69
C ARG A 78 8.58 -18.90 3.52
N PHE A 79 7.88 -17.79 3.72
CA PHE A 79 8.34 -16.75 4.63
C PHE A 79 8.52 -17.32 6.04
N ASN A 80 9.69 -17.09 6.63
CA ASN A 80 10.07 -17.59 7.96
C ASN A 80 9.93 -19.12 8.12
N GLU A 81 10.21 -19.90 7.07
CA GLU A 81 10.07 -21.37 7.02
C GLU A 81 10.49 -22.09 8.32
N ALA A 82 11.71 -21.86 8.81
CA ALA A 82 12.25 -22.54 10.01
C ALA A 82 11.47 -22.26 11.31
N ASN A 83 10.74 -21.15 11.36
CA ASN A 83 9.93 -20.74 12.51
C ASN A 83 8.47 -21.18 12.39
N LEU A 84 8.03 -21.63 11.22
CA LEU A 84 6.69 -22.18 11.05
C LEU A 84 6.54 -23.44 11.93
N LYS A 85 5.38 -23.56 12.55
CA LYS A 85 4.98 -24.69 13.40
C LYS A 85 3.64 -25.19 12.88
N GLY A 86 3.41 -26.49 12.97
CA GLY A 86 2.12 -27.09 12.60
C GLY A 86 2.07 -27.76 11.22
N ASP A 87 3.21 -27.96 10.56
CA ASP A 87 3.32 -28.84 9.40
C ASP A 87 4.69 -29.54 9.36
N ASP A 88 4.88 -30.40 8.36
CA ASP A 88 6.06 -31.23 8.13
C ASP A 88 7.15 -30.52 7.28
N HIS A 89 6.92 -29.28 6.86
CA HIS A 89 7.75 -28.53 5.90
C HIS A 89 7.89 -29.22 4.52
N GLU A 90 7.07 -30.22 4.21
CA GLU A 90 6.99 -30.90 2.90
C GLU A 90 5.65 -30.62 2.18
N LEU A 91 4.57 -30.40 2.93
CA LEU A 91 3.26 -29.90 2.47
C LEU A 91 2.51 -30.79 1.48
N LYS A 92 2.90 -32.06 1.33
CA LYS A 92 2.32 -32.99 0.34
C LYS A 92 0.81 -33.18 0.53
N ASP A 93 0.37 -33.31 1.78
CA ASP A 93 -1.02 -33.54 2.15
C ASP A 93 -1.69 -32.30 2.77
N ALA A 94 -0.99 -31.16 2.78
CA ALA A 94 -1.50 -29.93 3.36
C ALA A 94 -2.37 -29.14 2.36
N THR A 95 -3.32 -28.38 2.88
CA THR A 95 -4.12 -27.41 2.11
C THR A 95 -3.86 -25.98 2.58
N TYR A 96 -4.19 -25.03 1.71
CA TYR A 96 -4.17 -23.60 2.03
C TYR A 96 -5.39 -22.91 1.41
N PRO A 97 -6.09 -22.03 2.15
CA PRO A 97 -7.27 -21.35 1.63
C PRO A 97 -6.88 -20.33 0.57
N VAL A 98 -7.54 -20.38 -0.59
CA VAL A 98 -7.35 -19.44 -1.69
C VAL A 98 -8.69 -18.82 -2.06
N THR A 99 -8.72 -17.50 -2.17
CA THR A 99 -9.90 -16.77 -2.65
C THR A 99 -9.92 -16.79 -4.18
N ARG A 100 -11.07 -17.15 -4.76
CA ARG A 100 -11.30 -17.25 -6.20
C ARG A 100 -12.58 -16.50 -6.59
N VAL A 101 -12.73 -16.22 -7.88
CA VAL A 101 -13.96 -15.63 -8.44
C VAL A 101 -14.73 -16.73 -9.17
N ILE A 102 -15.82 -17.22 -8.56
CA ILE A 102 -16.68 -18.27 -9.11
C ILE A 102 -18.08 -17.67 -9.29
N ASP A 103 -18.63 -17.75 -10.50
CA ASP A 103 -19.95 -17.22 -10.85
C ASP A 103 -20.19 -15.77 -10.38
N GLY A 104 -19.16 -14.93 -10.53
CA GLY A 104 -19.21 -13.51 -10.14
C GLY A 104 -19.16 -13.26 -8.63
N LYS A 105 -18.79 -14.27 -7.82
CA LYS A 105 -18.69 -14.16 -6.36
C LYS A 105 -17.28 -14.51 -5.88
N LEU A 106 -16.86 -13.85 -4.81
CA LEU A 106 -15.66 -14.26 -4.08
C LEU A 106 -15.98 -15.51 -3.26
N VAL A 107 -15.24 -16.57 -3.51
CA VAL A 107 -15.36 -17.85 -2.81
C VAL A 107 -13.99 -18.23 -2.27
N VAL A 108 -13.92 -18.76 -1.04
CA VAL A 108 -12.70 -19.32 -0.48
C VAL A 108 -12.75 -20.83 -0.63
N GLU A 109 -11.74 -21.41 -1.26
CA GLU A 109 -11.60 -22.85 -1.45
C GLU A 109 -10.22 -23.30 -0.94
N ASP A 110 -10.17 -24.48 -0.33
CA ASP A 110 -8.90 -25.10 0.05
C ASP A 110 -8.22 -25.69 -1.19
N ALA A 111 -7.02 -25.19 -1.49
CA ALA A 111 -6.15 -25.71 -2.54
C ALA A 111 -4.98 -26.49 -1.93
N PRO A 112 -4.35 -27.43 -2.66
CA PRO A 112 -3.10 -28.05 -2.20
C PRO A 112 -2.06 -26.98 -1.85
N ALA A 113 -1.50 -27.03 -0.64
CA ALA A 113 -0.65 -25.98 -0.09
C ALA A 113 0.57 -25.68 -0.98
N LEU A 114 1.17 -26.74 -1.56
CA LEU A 114 2.28 -26.60 -2.51
C LEU A 114 1.92 -25.73 -3.72
N ARG A 115 0.69 -25.80 -4.22
CA ARG A 115 0.25 -24.99 -5.36
C ARG A 115 -0.15 -23.57 -4.96
N ALA A 116 -0.45 -23.33 -3.69
CA ALA A 116 -0.93 -22.05 -3.16
C ALA A 116 0.18 -21.17 -2.55
N LEU A 117 1.46 -21.54 -2.70
CA LEU A 117 2.59 -20.85 -2.06
C LEU A 117 2.70 -19.37 -2.44
N ASN A 118 2.34 -19.00 -3.67
CA ASN A 118 2.28 -17.60 -4.10
C ASN A 118 1.19 -16.83 -3.33
N SER A 119 -0.01 -17.42 -3.19
CA SER A 119 -1.09 -16.82 -2.39
C SER A 119 -0.66 -16.65 -0.94
N ARG A 120 -0.04 -17.66 -0.34
CA ARG A 120 0.45 -17.59 1.04
C ARG A 120 1.43 -16.44 1.24
N LEU A 121 2.43 -16.33 0.36
CA LEU A 121 3.43 -15.27 0.48
C LEU A 121 2.83 -13.87 0.27
N LEU A 122 1.83 -13.76 -0.61
CA LEU A 122 1.03 -12.53 -0.77
C LEU A 122 0.27 -12.19 0.53
N ASP A 123 -0.36 -13.18 1.17
CA ASP A 123 -1.09 -12.97 2.42
C ASP A 123 -0.13 -12.53 3.56
N ASP A 124 1.06 -13.15 3.67
CA ASP A 124 2.12 -12.71 4.60
C ASP A 124 2.56 -11.26 4.34
N PHE A 125 2.73 -10.88 3.06
CA PHE A 125 3.07 -9.51 2.67
C PHE A 125 1.97 -8.48 3.02
N ILE A 126 0.70 -8.84 2.85
CA ILE A 126 -0.43 -7.99 3.22
C ILE A 126 -0.45 -7.73 4.74
N VAL A 127 -0.15 -8.76 5.54
CA VAL A 127 -0.03 -8.63 7.00
C VAL A 127 1.09 -7.66 7.38
N ASP A 128 2.27 -7.77 6.76
CA ASP A 128 3.40 -6.86 7.03
C ASP A 128 3.07 -5.40 6.66
N CYS A 129 2.43 -5.19 5.50
CA CYS A 129 1.98 -3.87 5.06
C CYS A 129 0.99 -3.21 6.05
N GLN A 130 0.14 -4.01 6.70
CA GLN A 130 -0.82 -3.49 7.67
C GLN A 130 -0.14 -2.78 8.84
N GLY A 131 1.01 -3.30 9.31
CA GLY A 131 1.75 -2.67 10.40
C GLY A 131 2.23 -1.26 10.06
N GLY A 132 2.64 -1.00 8.82
CA GLY A 132 3.01 0.34 8.35
C GLY A 132 1.82 1.29 8.29
N ILE A 133 0.69 0.81 7.78
CA ILE A 133 -0.58 1.56 7.71
C ILE A 133 -1.10 1.91 9.11
N ASP A 134 -1.00 0.99 10.07
CA ASP A 134 -1.39 1.23 11.46
C ASP A 134 -0.54 2.33 12.10
N ARG A 135 0.77 2.39 11.78
CA ARG A 135 1.65 3.48 12.24
C ARG A 135 1.28 4.82 11.62
N TRP A 136 0.92 4.85 10.34
CA TRP A 136 0.39 6.06 9.68
C TRP A 136 -0.92 6.53 10.34
N ASN A 137 -1.87 5.62 10.54
CA ASN A 137 -3.16 5.92 11.17
C ASN A 137 -3.00 6.47 12.59
N LYS A 138 -2.07 5.91 13.38
CA LYS A 138 -1.74 6.43 14.71
C LYS A 138 -1.22 7.88 14.67
N SER A 139 -0.55 8.29 13.60
CA SER A 139 -0.10 9.67 13.43
C SER A 139 -1.26 10.63 13.14
N ILE A 140 -2.26 10.17 12.39
CA ILE A 140 -3.47 10.93 12.03
C ILE A 140 -4.35 11.10 13.27
N GLU A 141 -4.58 10.02 14.01
CA GLU A 141 -5.32 10.02 15.28
C GLU A 141 -4.71 10.99 16.29
N LYS A 142 -3.38 10.98 16.44
CA LYS A 142 -2.67 11.93 17.32
C LYS A 142 -2.84 13.39 16.91
N ALA A 143 -3.05 13.66 15.63
CA ALA A 143 -3.33 15.00 15.14
C ALA A 143 -4.81 15.40 15.29
N GLY A 144 -5.68 14.48 15.73
CA GLY A 144 -7.12 14.73 15.91
C GLY A 144 -7.90 14.84 14.61
N VAL A 145 -7.40 14.26 13.51
CA VAL A 145 -8.07 14.26 12.20
C VAL A 145 -8.86 12.96 12.02
N ASP A 146 -10.13 13.06 11.60
CA ASP A 146 -11.00 11.90 11.38
C ASP A 146 -10.78 11.26 10.00
N PHE A 147 -9.64 10.58 9.85
CA PHE A 147 -9.28 9.85 8.63
C PHE A 147 -8.55 8.55 8.98
N LYS A 148 -8.78 7.51 8.18
CA LYS A 148 -8.09 6.23 8.33
C LYS A 148 -7.74 5.63 6.97
N PHE A 149 -6.46 5.33 6.80
CA PHE A 149 -5.98 4.51 5.69
C PHE A 149 -6.41 3.06 5.86
N VAL A 150 -6.87 2.46 4.76
CA VAL A 150 -7.32 1.07 4.71
C VAL A 150 -6.66 0.37 3.52
N GLN A 151 -6.28 -0.89 3.69
CA GLN A 151 -5.82 -1.70 2.56
C GLN A 151 -6.99 -2.09 1.67
N PRO A 152 -6.86 -2.01 0.34
CA PRO A 152 -7.89 -2.55 -0.54
C PRO A 152 -7.89 -4.08 -0.48
N HIS A 153 -9.03 -4.70 -0.78
CA HIS A 153 -9.17 -6.14 -0.93
C HIS A 153 -8.08 -6.72 -1.86
N LYS A 154 -7.60 -7.95 -1.59
CA LYS A 154 -6.44 -8.53 -2.32
C LYS A 154 -6.65 -8.72 -3.82
N GLY A 155 -7.91 -8.80 -4.26
CA GLY A 155 -8.31 -8.85 -5.66
C GLY A 155 -8.50 -7.49 -6.35
N PHE A 156 -8.41 -6.36 -5.64
CA PHE A 156 -8.60 -5.03 -6.23
C PHE A 156 -7.47 -4.69 -7.22
N ASN A 157 -7.85 -4.22 -8.42
CA ASN A 157 -6.95 -3.71 -9.47
C ASN A 157 -5.79 -4.65 -9.82
N ARG A 158 -6.09 -5.94 -9.99
CA ARG A 158 -5.11 -7.00 -10.33
C ARG A 158 -5.04 -7.24 -11.84
N ARG A 159 -3.84 -7.50 -12.35
CA ARG A 159 -3.60 -7.93 -13.75
C ARG A 159 -3.13 -9.38 -13.85
N ILE A 160 -2.66 -9.96 -12.75
CA ILE A 160 -2.11 -11.32 -12.69
C ILE A 160 -2.98 -12.20 -11.79
N GLY A 161 -3.09 -13.48 -12.13
CA GLY A 161 -3.73 -14.50 -11.29
C GLY A 161 -5.26 -14.55 -11.41
N GLU A 162 -5.91 -15.13 -10.40
CA GLU A 162 -7.36 -15.42 -10.38
C GLU A 162 -8.22 -14.15 -10.42
N PHE A 163 -7.64 -13.02 -10.02
CA PHE A 163 -8.28 -11.70 -10.06
C PHE A 163 -7.91 -10.89 -11.30
N GLY A 164 -7.04 -11.40 -12.17
CA GLY A 164 -6.56 -10.70 -13.37
C GLY A 164 -7.73 -10.24 -14.25
N GLY A 165 -7.85 -8.92 -14.43
CA GLY A 165 -8.90 -8.30 -15.25
C GLY A 165 -10.30 -8.32 -14.62
N LYS A 166 -10.48 -8.84 -13.41
CA LYS A 166 -11.76 -8.77 -12.68
C LYS A 166 -11.96 -7.39 -12.08
N ARG A 167 -13.21 -6.92 -12.06
CA ARG A 167 -13.58 -5.67 -11.41
C ARG A 167 -13.99 -5.97 -9.98
N ILE A 168 -13.10 -5.68 -9.04
CA ILE A 168 -13.34 -5.91 -7.61
C ILE A 168 -13.09 -4.59 -6.89
N SER A 169 -14.04 -4.09 -6.12
CA SER A 169 -13.92 -2.85 -5.35
C SER A 169 -12.86 -2.99 -4.23
N PRO A 170 -12.35 -1.87 -3.66
CA PRO A 170 -11.49 -1.95 -2.48
C PRO A 170 -12.13 -2.69 -1.29
N ALA A 171 -13.46 -2.71 -1.21
CA ALA A 171 -14.20 -3.43 -0.17
C ALA A 171 -14.40 -4.93 -0.47
N GLY A 172 -14.01 -5.40 -1.67
CA GLY A 172 -14.16 -6.81 -2.06
C GLY A 172 -15.47 -7.14 -2.77
N GLU A 173 -16.17 -6.15 -3.31
CA GLU A 173 -17.37 -6.40 -4.10
C GLU A 173 -16.99 -6.66 -5.55
N VAL A 174 -17.55 -7.71 -6.17
CA VAL A 174 -17.39 -7.94 -7.61
C VAL A 174 -18.34 -7.00 -8.35
N LEU A 175 -17.80 -6.19 -9.24
CA LEU A 175 -18.50 -5.12 -9.94
C LEU A 175 -18.67 -5.46 -11.42
N THR A 176 -19.65 -4.80 -12.04
CA THR A 176 -19.74 -4.69 -13.49
C THR A 176 -18.69 -3.72 -14.05
N GLU A 177 -18.49 -3.75 -15.37
CA GLU A 177 -17.58 -2.81 -16.03
C GLU A 177 -18.05 -1.35 -15.88
N ASP A 178 -19.36 -1.11 -15.99
CA ASP A 178 -19.94 0.23 -15.88
C ASP A 178 -19.78 0.81 -14.47
N GLU A 179 -20.00 0.00 -13.44
CA GLU A 179 -19.77 0.39 -12.05
C GLU A 179 -18.29 0.71 -11.79
N TRP A 180 -17.38 -0.12 -12.32
CA TRP A 180 -15.95 0.13 -12.22
C TRP A 180 -15.54 1.42 -12.93
N SER A 181 -15.97 1.60 -14.18
CA SER A 181 -15.65 2.79 -14.97
C SER A 181 -16.13 4.07 -14.27
N THR A 182 -17.28 4.03 -13.60
CA THR A 182 -17.85 5.18 -12.90
C THR A 182 -17.12 5.48 -11.58
N LYS A 183 -16.70 4.46 -10.82
CA LYS A 183 -16.19 4.61 -9.45
C LYS A 183 -14.67 4.54 -9.31
N SER A 184 -13.96 4.01 -10.31
CA SER A 184 -12.51 3.74 -10.21
C SER A 184 -11.67 4.98 -9.90
N GLY A 185 -12.11 6.16 -10.35
CA GLY A 185 -11.48 7.44 -10.05
C GLY A 185 -11.52 7.84 -8.57
N ASP A 186 -12.42 7.25 -7.78
CA ASP A 186 -12.49 7.45 -6.33
C ASP A 186 -11.43 6.62 -5.60
N TRP A 187 -10.93 5.55 -6.24
CA TRP A 187 -10.04 4.57 -5.62
C TRP A 187 -8.61 4.61 -6.16
N LEU A 188 -8.42 5.09 -7.39
CA LEU A 188 -7.13 5.16 -8.08
C LEU A 188 -6.82 6.61 -8.50
N PRO A 189 -5.54 7.03 -8.48
CA PRO A 189 -5.18 8.38 -8.89
C PRO A 189 -5.58 8.64 -10.34
N ASN A 190 -6.11 9.83 -10.61
CA ASN A 190 -6.48 10.29 -11.95
C ASN A 190 -5.52 11.39 -12.46
N ASP A 191 -5.77 11.91 -13.66
CA ASP A 191 -4.90 12.93 -14.27
C ASP A 191 -4.83 14.22 -13.45
N ALA A 192 -5.94 14.67 -12.86
CA ALA A 192 -5.98 15.87 -12.03
C ALA A 192 -5.15 15.69 -10.75
N ASP A 193 -5.19 14.49 -10.16
CA ASP A 193 -4.34 14.13 -9.02
C ASP A 193 -2.86 14.16 -9.38
N MET A 194 -2.50 13.60 -10.53
CA MET A 194 -1.11 13.57 -10.99
C MET A 194 -0.59 14.96 -11.31
N GLN A 195 -1.40 15.80 -11.97
CA GLN A 195 -1.08 17.21 -12.21
C GLN A 195 -0.86 17.98 -10.89
N PHE A 196 -1.73 17.75 -9.90
CA PHE A 196 -1.58 18.37 -8.59
C PHE A 196 -0.28 17.95 -7.90
N ILE A 197 0.04 16.65 -7.86
CA ILE A 197 1.31 16.15 -7.31
C ILE A 197 2.48 16.81 -8.03
N SER A 198 2.49 16.81 -9.37
CA SER A 198 3.55 17.44 -10.16
C SER A 198 3.74 18.93 -9.83
N SER A 199 2.66 19.66 -9.55
CA SER A 199 2.74 21.07 -9.16
C SER A 199 3.47 21.32 -7.83
N LEU A 200 3.49 20.32 -6.94
CA LEU A 200 4.18 20.35 -5.64
C LEU A 200 5.66 19.95 -5.74
N MET A 201 6.06 19.23 -6.79
CA MET A 201 7.41 18.67 -6.95
C MET A 201 8.45 19.73 -7.35
N LYS A 202 8.67 20.70 -6.47
CA LYS A 202 9.68 21.75 -6.62
C LYS A 202 10.89 21.42 -5.73
N PRO A 203 12.12 21.36 -6.28
CA PRO A 203 13.30 21.07 -5.48
C PRO A 203 13.55 22.11 -4.38
N CYS A 204 14.01 21.64 -3.22
CA CYS A 204 14.42 22.47 -2.09
C CYS A 204 15.82 22.02 -1.67
N HIS A 205 16.85 22.82 -1.98
CA HIS A 205 18.26 22.46 -1.79
C HIS A 205 18.90 23.11 -0.56
N GLU A 206 18.23 24.09 0.05
CA GLU A 206 18.77 24.78 1.23
C GLU A 206 18.88 23.80 2.41
N PRO A 207 20.06 23.65 3.05
CA PRO A 207 20.23 22.74 4.18
C PRO A 207 19.23 23.02 5.30
N GLY A 208 18.62 21.96 5.82
CA GLY A 208 17.62 22.05 6.89
C GLY A 208 16.24 22.56 6.45
N LYS A 209 16.05 22.89 5.16
CA LYS A 209 14.73 23.22 4.61
C LYS A 209 14.09 22.00 3.94
N TYR A 210 12.77 22.00 3.95
CA TYR A 210 11.94 20.96 3.35
C TYR A 210 10.82 21.61 2.55
N ALA A 211 10.41 20.98 1.46
CA ALA A 211 9.25 21.43 0.69
C ALA A 211 7.97 21.38 1.56
N SER A 212 6.99 22.24 1.25
CA SER A 212 5.77 22.39 2.05
C SER A 212 4.98 21.10 2.27
N TRP A 213 5.05 20.18 1.31
CA TRP A 213 4.28 18.95 1.30
C TRP A 213 4.87 17.81 2.16
N ILE A 214 6.02 18.02 2.81
CA ILE A 214 6.67 16.99 3.64
C ILE A 214 7.27 17.57 4.91
N ALA A 215 6.98 16.95 6.06
CA ALA A 215 7.54 17.35 7.35
C ALA A 215 9.04 17.02 7.41
N PRO A 216 9.86 17.68 8.25
CA PRO A 216 11.25 17.27 8.49
C PRO A 216 11.33 15.84 9.09
N PRO A 217 12.41 15.08 8.86
CA PRO A 217 12.62 13.81 9.54
C PRO A 217 12.90 14.03 11.03
N ARG A 218 12.59 13.04 11.87
CA ARG A 218 12.82 13.13 13.32
C ARG A 218 14.31 13.09 13.70
N VAL A 219 15.11 12.42 12.89
CA VAL A 219 16.55 12.23 13.11
C VAL A 219 17.29 12.41 11.79
N GLY A 220 18.50 12.97 11.85
CA GLY A 220 19.42 13.00 10.72
C GLY A 220 20.07 11.64 10.46
N VAL A 221 20.94 11.57 9.46
CA VAL A 221 21.66 10.34 9.10
C VAL A 221 23.04 10.33 9.77
N ASN A 222 23.44 9.17 10.32
CA ASN A 222 24.77 8.98 10.92
C ASN A 222 25.12 10.04 12.00
N ASN A 223 24.16 10.32 12.89
CA ASN A 223 24.26 11.33 13.96
C ASN A 223 24.56 12.76 13.47
N GLN A 224 24.42 13.03 12.16
CA GLN A 224 24.53 14.37 11.63
C GLN A 224 23.25 15.16 11.94
N ALA A 225 23.39 16.48 12.05
CA ALA A 225 22.27 17.38 12.28
C ALA A 225 21.30 17.40 11.08
N GLY A 226 20.07 17.87 11.30
CA GLY A 226 19.04 17.93 10.26
C GLY A 226 19.35 18.91 9.12
N ASP A 227 20.24 19.87 9.38
CA ASP A 227 20.77 20.90 8.46
C ASP A 227 22.17 20.57 7.93
N PHE A 228 22.65 19.34 8.13
CA PHE A 228 23.89 18.88 7.51
C PHE A 228 23.79 18.92 5.98
N GLU A 229 24.86 19.31 5.32
CA GLU A 229 24.96 19.30 3.85
C GLU A 229 25.13 17.85 3.34
N TYR A 230 24.02 17.14 3.22
CA TYR A 230 24.00 15.73 2.80
C TYR A 230 24.47 15.51 1.36
N VAL A 231 24.36 16.52 0.49
CA VAL A 231 24.81 16.49 -0.90
C VAL A 231 25.44 17.83 -1.23
N LYS A 232 26.69 17.81 -1.71
CA LYS A 232 27.38 18.97 -2.25
C LYS A 232 27.09 19.08 -3.74
N ILE A 233 26.29 20.06 -4.13
CA ILE A 233 26.04 20.38 -5.53
C ILE A 233 27.03 21.47 -5.91
N VAL A 234 28.09 21.08 -6.62
CA VAL A 234 29.13 21.98 -7.16
C VAL A 234 28.58 22.78 -8.33
#